data_AF-A0A499UHC0-F1
#
_entry.id   AF-A0A499UHC0-F1
#
_cell.length_a   1.000
_cell.length_b   1.000
_cell.length_c   1.000
_cell.angle_alpha   90.00
_cell.angle_beta   90.00
_cell.angle_gamma   90.00
#
_symmetry.space_group_name_H-M   'P 1'
#
loop_
_entity.id
_entity.type
_entity.pdbx_description
1 polymer ?
#
loop_
_entity_poly.entity_id
_entity_poly.type
_entity_poly.pdbx_seq_one_letter_code
_entity_poly.pdbx_strand_id
1 'polypeptide(L)'
;MHPMLKPALRRGWRSRDTVQFGVARAHAVVMGPVDTATGSFLELLDGTRGLPLLRQEARAIGLPEGRADALVDRLAAAGLLDEPRDGGEPAAALDRLRPDAGALSVLHPEPGAAARLLAARRAMRVQVRGAGRVGAAVAAALSGSGIGRVDVVDGGVSSPGMWLPVGCPPIRSGSAGMWPRAAWCDRPRPVRCRVGRPGSGPPRKSGPRRESTVWRLW
;
A
#
# COMPACT_ATOMS: atom_id res chain seq x y z
N MET A 1 -0.70 1.84 -20.19
CA MET A 1 0.19 0.95 -19.43
C MET A 1 1.61 1.47 -19.46
N HIS A 2 2.25 1.58 -18.30
CA HIS A 2 3.69 1.80 -18.14
C HIS A 2 4.28 0.58 -17.42
N PRO A 3 4.71 -0.46 -18.16
CA PRO A 3 5.07 -1.73 -17.54
C PRO A 3 6.39 -1.60 -16.77
N MET A 4 6.39 -2.14 -15.55
CA MET A 4 7.55 -2.21 -14.67
C MET A 4 7.76 -3.67 -14.23
N LEU A 5 8.99 -4.19 -14.28
CA LEU A 5 9.29 -5.46 -13.61
C LEU A 5 9.14 -5.30 -12.10
N LYS A 6 8.46 -6.24 -11.45
CA LYS A 6 8.21 -6.19 -9.99
C LYS A 6 9.51 -6.08 -9.20
N PRO A 7 9.78 -4.94 -8.53
CA PRO A 7 11.03 -4.74 -7.80
C PRO A 7 11.19 -5.71 -6.62
N ALA A 8 10.07 -6.21 -6.08
CA ALA A 8 10.04 -7.21 -5.02
C ALA A 8 10.53 -8.60 -5.47
N LEU A 9 10.46 -8.89 -6.77
CA LEU A 9 10.96 -10.13 -7.35
C LEU A 9 12.42 -9.93 -7.78
N ARG A 10 13.36 -10.34 -6.92
CA ARG A 10 14.80 -10.29 -7.24
C ARG A 10 15.09 -11.09 -8.52
N ARG A 11 15.87 -10.50 -9.42
CA ARG A 11 16.34 -11.15 -10.64
C ARG A 11 17.73 -11.78 -10.43
N GLY A 12 17.94 -12.95 -11.01
CA GLY A 12 19.23 -13.63 -11.05
C GLY A 12 19.36 -14.52 -12.28
N TRP A 13 20.55 -14.54 -12.87
CA TRP A 13 20.85 -15.43 -14.00
C TRP A 13 21.11 -16.86 -13.48
N ARG A 14 20.43 -17.86 -14.04
CA ARG A 14 20.70 -19.28 -13.79
C ARG A 14 21.69 -19.88 -14.78
N SER A 15 21.63 -19.41 -16.01
CA SER A 15 22.51 -19.75 -17.12
C SER A 15 22.72 -18.51 -17.98
N ARG A 16 23.45 -18.64 -19.09
CA ARG A 16 23.67 -17.54 -20.05
C ARG A 16 22.40 -17.03 -20.73
N ASP A 17 21.36 -17.86 -20.78
CA ASP A 17 20.12 -17.62 -21.53
C ASP A 17 18.86 -17.76 -20.67
N THR A 18 19.00 -17.96 -19.36
CA THR A 18 17.86 -18.19 -18.48
C THR A 18 17.95 -17.30 -17.25
N VAL A 19 16.90 -16.50 -17.05
CA VAL A 19 16.74 -15.59 -15.91
C VAL A 19 15.68 -16.14 -14.96
N GLN A 20 15.97 -16.10 -13.66
CA GLN A 20 15.02 -16.36 -12.60
C GLN A 20 14.56 -15.04 -11.98
N PHE A 21 13.26 -14.92 -11.78
CA PHE A 21 12.61 -13.88 -11.00
C PHE A 21 12.10 -14.48 -9.69
N GLY A 22 12.36 -13.81 -8.56
CA GLY A 22 11.93 -14.24 -7.24
C GLY A 22 12.86 -15.30 -6.61
N VAL A 23 12.89 -15.30 -5.28
CA VAL A 23 13.67 -16.28 -4.47
C VAL A 23 12.74 -17.30 -3.81
N ALA A 24 11.54 -16.88 -3.40
CA ALA A 24 10.56 -17.76 -2.78
C ALA A 24 9.89 -18.65 -3.82
N ARG A 25 9.91 -19.97 -3.61
CA ARG A 25 9.41 -20.98 -4.56
C ARG A 25 7.97 -20.72 -5.05
N ALA A 26 7.10 -20.20 -4.18
CA ALA A 26 5.70 -19.92 -4.51
C ALA A 26 5.53 -18.79 -5.55
N HIS A 27 6.53 -17.95 -5.74
CA HIS A 27 6.49 -16.77 -6.62
C HIS A 27 7.69 -16.72 -7.57
N ALA A 28 8.48 -17.79 -7.64
CA ALA A 28 9.66 -17.84 -8.49
C ALA A 28 9.28 -18.24 -9.91
N VAL A 29 9.67 -17.43 -10.89
CA VAL A 29 9.45 -17.71 -12.32
C VAL A 29 10.80 -17.79 -13.01
N VAL A 30 10.99 -18.84 -13.80
CA VAL A 30 12.17 -19.02 -14.64
C VAL A 30 11.78 -18.74 -16.08
N MET A 31 12.51 -17.85 -16.74
CA MET A 31 12.30 -17.46 -18.12
C MET A 31 13.54 -17.75 -18.95
N GLY A 32 13.35 -18.49 -20.04
CA GLY A 32 14.37 -18.75 -21.06
C GLY A 32 13.70 -19.23 -22.35
N PRO A 33 14.38 -19.14 -23.50
CA PRO A 33 15.68 -18.49 -23.70
C PRO A 33 15.56 -16.95 -23.73
N VAL A 34 16.53 -16.26 -23.14
CA VAL A 34 16.70 -14.80 -23.09
C VAL A 34 18.05 -14.49 -23.74
N ASP A 35 18.01 -13.98 -24.96
CA ASP A 35 19.19 -13.46 -25.65
C ASP A 35 19.54 -12.05 -25.16
N THR A 36 20.67 -11.51 -25.63
CA THR A 36 21.15 -10.18 -25.24
C THR A 36 20.12 -9.09 -25.50
N ALA A 37 19.45 -9.13 -26.65
CA ALA A 37 18.43 -8.15 -27.02
C ALA A 37 17.23 -8.19 -26.06
N THR A 38 16.71 -9.38 -25.75
CA THR A 38 15.65 -9.59 -24.77
C THR A 38 16.10 -9.13 -23.38
N GLY A 39 17.33 -9.44 -22.98
CA GLY A 39 17.93 -8.99 -21.72
C GLY A 39 17.96 -7.47 -21.59
N SER A 40 18.44 -6.76 -22.62
CA SER A 40 18.43 -5.30 -22.67
C SER A 40 17.02 -4.72 -22.66
N PHE A 41 16.07 -5.35 -23.35
CA PHE A 41 14.67 -4.91 -23.32
C PHE A 41 14.04 -5.04 -21.93
N LEU A 42 14.36 -6.11 -21.17
CA LEU A 42 13.89 -6.27 -19.79
C LEU A 42 14.36 -5.13 -18.88
N GLU A 43 15.51 -4.51 -19.16
CA GLU A 43 16.01 -3.36 -18.39
C GLU A 43 15.23 -2.06 -18.66
N LEU A 44 14.53 -1.98 -19.80
CA LEU A 44 13.68 -0.83 -20.13
C LEU A 44 12.33 -0.84 -19.41
N LEU A 45 11.93 -1.98 -18.84
CA LEU A 45 10.68 -2.19 -18.10
C LEU A 45 10.80 -1.65 -16.67
N ASP A 46 11.00 -0.34 -16.54
CA ASP A 46 11.18 0.39 -15.28
C ASP A 46 9.92 1.18 -14.86
N GLY A 47 8.83 1.10 -15.63
CA GLY A 47 7.60 1.85 -15.37
C GLY A 47 7.63 3.33 -15.76
N THR A 48 8.71 3.82 -16.36
CA THR A 48 8.81 5.22 -16.85
C THR A 48 8.33 5.35 -18.30
N ARG A 49 8.41 4.27 -19.09
CA ARG A 49 8.08 4.25 -20.51
C ARG A 49 6.72 3.59 -20.76
N GLY A 50 5.93 4.17 -21.64
CA GLY A 50 4.71 3.55 -22.16
C GLY A 50 5.00 2.54 -23.27
N LEU A 51 4.01 1.69 -23.59
CA LEU A 51 4.15 0.68 -24.65
C LEU A 51 4.60 1.23 -26.03
N PRO A 52 4.11 2.39 -26.52
CA PRO A 52 4.55 2.92 -27.81
C PRO A 52 6.06 3.21 -27.86
N LEU A 53 6.61 3.80 -26.80
CA LEU A 53 8.04 4.10 -26.68
C LEU A 53 8.85 2.81 -26.54
N LEU A 54 8.37 1.85 -25.75
CA LEU A 54 9.03 0.55 -25.60
C LEU A 54 9.14 -0.22 -26.92
N ARG A 55 8.13 -0.13 -27.80
CA ARG A 55 8.20 -0.74 -29.15
C ARG A 55 9.28 -0.08 -30.01
N GLN A 56 9.42 1.24 -29.91
CA GLN A 56 10.45 1.97 -30.66
C GLN A 56 11.86 1.60 -30.18
N GLU A 57 12.07 1.55 -28.86
CA GLU A 57 13.34 1.15 -28.25
C GLU A 57 13.66 -0.34 -28.53
N ALA A 58 12.66 -1.21 -28.50
CA ALA A 58 12.82 -2.62 -28.84
C ALA A 58 13.35 -2.80 -30.27
N ARG A 59 12.83 -2.03 -31.23
CA ARG A 59 13.33 -2.03 -32.62
C ARG A 59 14.76 -1.51 -32.69
N ALA A 60 15.11 -0.48 -31.93
CA ALA A 60 16.47 0.05 -31.88
C ALA A 60 17.49 -0.96 -31.33
N ILE A 61 17.07 -1.82 -30.39
CA ILE A 61 17.87 -2.90 -29.81
C ILE A 61 17.92 -4.15 -30.72
N GLY A 62 17.11 -4.18 -31.79
CA GLY A 62 17.09 -5.26 -32.77
C GLY A 62 16.12 -6.40 -32.43
N LEU A 63 15.11 -6.17 -31.57
CA LEU A 63 14.05 -7.15 -31.38
C LEU A 63 13.17 -7.26 -32.64
N PRO A 64 12.77 -8.48 -33.04
CA PRO A 64 11.80 -8.68 -34.12
C PRO A 64 10.48 -7.96 -33.82
N GLU A 65 9.78 -7.57 -34.89
CA GLU A 65 8.46 -6.95 -34.78
C GLU A 65 7.47 -7.87 -34.05
N GLY A 66 6.63 -7.29 -33.19
CA GLY A 66 5.68 -8.03 -32.34
C GLY A 66 6.31 -8.78 -31.16
N ARG A 67 7.65 -8.95 -31.12
CA ARG A 67 8.33 -9.67 -30.02
C ARG A 67 8.21 -8.93 -28.69
N ALA A 68 8.28 -7.60 -28.72
CA ALA A 68 8.14 -6.76 -27.53
C ALA A 68 6.76 -6.92 -26.87
N ASP A 69 5.68 -6.86 -27.67
CA ASP A 69 4.31 -7.03 -27.16
C ASP A 69 4.10 -8.45 -26.63
N ALA A 70 4.51 -9.47 -27.39
CA ALA A 70 4.42 -10.87 -26.95
C ALA A 70 5.21 -11.15 -25.65
N LEU A 71 6.33 -10.43 -25.43
CA LEU A 71 7.11 -10.54 -24.21
C LEU A 71 6.41 -9.85 -23.04
N VAL A 72 5.86 -8.65 -23.25
CA VAL A 72 5.05 -7.95 -22.24
C VAL A 72 3.86 -8.80 -21.82
N ASP A 73 3.13 -9.37 -22.78
CA ASP A 73 1.98 -10.24 -22.50
C ASP A 73 2.39 -11.49 -21.72
N ARG A 74 3.51 -12.12 -22.09
CA ARG A 74 4.06 -13.28 -21.37
C ARG A 74 4.47 -12.92 -19.95
N LEU A 75 5.12 -11.76 -19.75
CA LEU A 75 5.53 -11.28 -18.44
C LEU A 75 4.30 -10.92 -17.57
N ALA A 76 3.26 -10.33 -18.17
CA ALA A 76 2.00 -10.03 -17.50
C ALA A 76 1.29 -11.33 -17.08
N ALA A 77 1.18 -12.31 -17.97
CA ALA A 77 0.59 -13.62 -17.69
C ALA A 77 1.36 -14.39 -16.60
N ALA A 78 2.69 -14.22 -16.55
CA ALA A 78 3.54 -14.78 -15.50
C ALA A 78 3.49 -13.98 -14.18
N GLY A 79 2.73 -12.89 -14.11
CA GLY A 79 2.63 -12.04 -12.92
C GLY A 79 3.94 -11.34 -12.56
N LEU A 80 4.79 -11.03 -13.54
CA LEU A 80 6.09 -10.37 -13.34
C LEU A 80 6.04 -8.85 -13.54
N LEU A 81 4.96 -8.35 -14.15
CA LEU A 81 4.77 -6.93 -14.40
C LEU A 81 3.91 -6.27 -13.34
N ASP A 82 4.29 -5.05 -13.01
CA ASP A 82 3.52 -4.10 -12.21
C ASP A 82 3.26 -2.83 -13.02
N GLU A 83 2.31 -2.03 -12.57
CA GLU A 83 2.04 -0.68 -13.07
C GLU A 83 2.08 0.28 -11.88
N PRO A 84 3.19 1.02 -11.69
CA PRO A 84 3.39 1.83 -10.49
C PRO A 84 2.48 3.07 -10.45
N ARG A 85 1.88 3.43 -11.58
CA ARG A 85 1.15 4.68 -11.72
C ARG A 85 -0.33 4.45 -11.48
N ASP A 86 -0.81 4.91 -10.33
CA ASP A 86 -2.14 5.48 -10.13
C ASP A 86 -2.18 6.24 -8.79
N GLY A 87 -2.26 7.57 -8.85
CA GLY A 87 -2.54 8.41 -7.68
C GLY A 87 -1.43 9.42 -7.37
N GLY A 88 -1.71 10.70 -7.59
CA GLY A 88 -0.84 11.86 -7.34
C GLY A 88 -0.49 12.09 -5.86
N GLU A 89 0.08 11.09 -5.20
CA GLU A 89 0.60 11.16 -3.85
C GLU A 89 1.93 11.91 -3.78
N PRO A 90 2.18 12.63 -2.68
CA PRO A 90 3.50 13.18 -2.42
C PRO A 90 4.53 12.05 -2.25
N ALA A 91 5.70 12.20 -2.84
CA ALA A 91 6.75 11.19 -2.91
C ALA A 91 7.11 10.55 -1.55
N ALA A 92 7.07 11.31 -0.46
CA ALA A 92 7.37 10.83 0.90
C ALA A 92 6.32 9.87 1.50
N ALA A 93 5.08 9.91 1.03
CA ALA A 93 4.06 8.93 1.42
C ALA A 93 4.22 7.62 0.63
N LEU A 94 4.57 7.74 -0.66
CA LEU A 94 4.86 6.59 -1.53
C LEU A 94 6.12 5.84 -1.08
N ASP A 95 7.16 6.56 -0.66
CA ASP A 95 8.42 5.96 -0.20
C ASP A 95 8.22 5.06 1.03
N ARG A 96 7.40 5.51 1.99
CA ARG A 96 7.02 4.75 3.18
C ARG A 96 6.21 3.50 2.85
N LEU A 97 5.34 3.57 1.84
CA LEU A 97 4.49 2.46 1.41
C LEU A 97 5.15 1.55 0.37
N ARG A 98 6.38 1.84 -0.06
CA ARG A 98 7.10 1.02 -1.05
C ARG A 98 7.23 -0.46 -0.64
N PRO A 99 7.53 -0.82 0.62
CA PRO A 99 7.56 -2.22 1.03
C PRO A 99 6.19 -2.90 0.89
N ASP A 100 5.12 -2.22 1.32
CA ASP A 100 3.74 -2.69 1.19
C ASP A 100 3.32 -2.84 -0.28
N ALA A 101 3.68 -1.88 -1.13
CA ALA A 101 3.43 -1.93 -2.57
C ALA A 101 4.10 -3.16 -3.21
N GLY A 102 5.36 -3.43 -2.85
CA GLY A 102 6.09 -4.61 -3.33
C GLY A 102 5.47 -5.92 -2.85
N ALA A 103 5.02 -6.01 -1.60
CA ALA A 103 4.33 -7.19 -1.09
C ALA A 103 2.99 -7.42 -1.80
N LEU A 104 2.20 -6.35 -1.97
CA LEU A 104 0.91 -6.41 -2.65
C LEU A 104 1.04 -6.80 -4.12
N SER A 105 2.09 -6.35 -4.83
CA SER A 105 2.26 -6.72 -6.24
C SER A 105 2.65 -8.18 -6.43
N VAL A 106 3.26 -8.82 -5.44
CA VAL A 106 3.54 -10.26 -5.45
C VAL A 106 2.28 -11.07 -5.11
N LEU A 107 1.48 -10.61 -4.14
CA LEU A 107 0.24 -11.28 -3.72
C LEU A 107 -0.90 -11.11 -4.73
N HIS A 108 -0.96 -9.98 -5.43
CA HIS A 108 -1.95 -9.66 -6.44
C HIS A 108 -1.22 -9.46 -7.78
N PRO A 109 -1.09 -10.52 -8.58
CA PRO A 109 -0.16 -10.55 -9.69
C PRO A 109 -0.55 -9.63 -10.85
N GLU A 110 -1.81 -9.21 -10.92
CA GLU A 110 -2.34 -8.39 -12.00
C GLU A 110 -1.66 -7.01 -12.03
N PRO A 111 -1.25 -6.51 -13.21
CA PRO A 111 -0.66 -5.18 -13.33
C PRO A 111 -1.58 -4.10 -12.72
N GLY A 112 -0.98 -3.24 -11.87
CA GLY A 112 -1.66 -2.15 -11.19
C GLY A 112 -2.54 -2.57 -10.00
N ALA A 113 -2.64 -3.87 -9.65
CA ALA A 113 -3.44 -4.31 -8.51
C ALA A 113 -2.96 -3.71 -7.18
N ALA A 114 -1.63 -3.65 -6.97
CA ALA A 114 -1.05 -3.06 -5.77
C ALA A 114 -1.43 -1.57 -5.62
N ALA A 115 -1.31 -0.80 -6.70
CA ALA A 115 -1.71 0.61 -6.73
C ALA A 115 -3.22 0.78 -6.43
N ARG A 116 -4.07 -0.02 -7.06
CA ARG A 116 -5.53 -0.02 -6.80
C ARG A 116 -5.86 -0.35 -5.35
N LEU A 117 -5.18 -1.31 -4.73
CA LEU A 117 -5.39 -1.70 -3.33
C LEU A 117 -4.93 -0.60 -2.36
N LEU A 118 -3.79 0.05 -2.63
CA LEU A 118 -3.32 1.18 -1.84
C LEU A 118 -4.27 2.39 -1.97
N ALA A 119 -4.77 2.66 -3.17
CA ALA A 119 -5.80 3.67 -3.39
C ALA A 119 -7.10 3.34 -2.65
N ALA A 120 -7.51 2.06 -2.63
CA ALA A 120 -8.66 1.62 -1.86
C ALA A 120 -8.45 1.81 -0.35
N ARG A 121 -7.28 1.45 0.21
CA ARG A 121 -6.93 1.73 1.62
C ARG A 121 -7.04 3.21 1.94
N ARG A 122 -6.56 4.08 1.04
CA ARG A 122 -6.68 5.53 1.19
C ARG A 122 -8.12 6.03 1.21
N ALA A 123 -9.03 5.39 0.47
CA ALA A 123 -10.45 5.75 0.49
C ALA A 123 -11.17 5.30 1.78
N MET A 124 -10.59 4.34 2.52
CA MET A 124 -11.20 3.79 3.72
C MET A 124 -11.17 4.73 4.92
N ARG A 125 -12.16 4.54 5.81
CA ARG A 125 -12.24 5.17 7.12
C ARG A 125 -12.46 4.09 8.17
N VAL A 126 -11.63 4.09 9.21
CA VAL A 126 -11.71 3.12 10.31
C VAL A 126 -11.86 3.85 11.63
N GLN A 127 -12.78 3.38 12.47
CA GLN A 127 -12.92 3.85 13.85
C GLN A 127 -12.35 2.81 14.80
N VAL A 128 -11.41 3.21 15.66
CA VAL A 128 -10.88 2.39 16.75
C VAL A 128 -11.54 2.83 18.05
N ARG A 129 -12.17 1.89 18.77
CA ARG A 129 -12.82 2.16 20.05
C ARG A 129 -11.90 1.71 21.18
N GLY A 130 -11.53 2.66 22.05
CA GLY A 130 -10.51 2.51 23.08
C GLY A 130 -9.14 3.00 22.59
N ALA A 131 -8.51 3.91 23.34
CA ALA A 131 -7.17 4.44 23.09
C ALA A 131 -6.14 3.89 24.10
N GLY A 132 -6.45 2.75 24.73
CA GLY A 132 -5.50 2.00 25.54
C GLY A 132 -4.35 1.41 24.72
N ARG A 133 -3.49 0.61 25.35
CA ARG A 133 -2.25 0.07 24.76
C ARG A 133 -2.44 -0.56 23.37
N VAL A 134 -3.48 -1.38 23.22
CA VAL A 134 -3.78 -2.07 21.95
C VAL A 134 -4.40 -1.11 20.94
N GLY A 135 -5.36 -0.30 21.36
CA GLY A 135 -6.08 0.62 20.48
C GLY A 135 -5.17 1.66 19.84
N ALA A 136 -4.23 2.21 20.61
CA ALA A 136 -3.22 3.14 20.11
C ALA A 136 -2.29 2.46 19.09
N ALA A 137 -1.78 1.26 19.40
CA ALA A 137 -0.91 0.51 18.50
C ALA A 137 -1.62 0.13 17.18
N VAL A 138 -2.88 -0.32 17.26
CA VAL A 138 -3.70 -0.64 16.09
C VAL A 138 -3.99 0.62 15.25
N ALA A 139 -4.35 1.73 15.88
CA ALA A 139 -4.58 2.99 15.17
C ALA A 139 -3.32 3.49 14.45
N ALA A 140 -2.15 3.34 15.08
CA ALA A 140 -0.86 3.66 14.49
C ALA A 140 -0.54 2.75 13.30
N ALA A 141 -0.71 1.43 13.45
CA ALA A 141 -0.48 0.46 12.38
C ALA A 141 -1.40 0.69 11.17
N LEU A 142 -2.71 0.90 11.41
CA LEU A 142 -3.67 1.23 10.35
C LEU A 142 -3.27 2.51 9.62
N SER A 143 -2.87 3.54 10.36
CA SER A 143 -2.36 4.77 9.78
C SER A 143 -1.10 4.52 8.94
N GLY A 144 -0.13 3.77 9.47
CA GLY A 144 1.11 3.43 8.77
C GLY A 144 0.88 2.63 7.47
N SER A 145 -0.12 1.74 7.45
CA SER A 145 -0.47 0.90 6.29
C SER A 145 -1.16 1.62 5.12
N GLY A 146 -1.36 2.94 5.24
CA GLY A 146 -1.96 3.77 4.19
C GLY A 146 -3.48 3.95 4.28
N ILE A 147 -4.13 3.58 5.40
CA ILE A 147 -5.55 3.91 5.61
C ILE A 147 -5.73 5.42 5.68
N GLY A 148 -6.66 5.94 4.88
CA GLY A 148 -6.81 7.40 4.70
C GLY A 148 -7.34 8.14 5.90
N ARG A 149 -8.22 7.51 6.70
CA ARG A 149 -8.71 8.10 7.95
C ARG A 149 -8.85 7.07 9.05
N VAL A 150 -8.20 7.32 10.18
CA VAL A 150 -8.35 6.55 11.41
C VAL A 150 -8.84 7.50 12.50
N ASP A 151 -10.06 7.26 12.99
CA ASP A 151 -10.65 8.00 14.11
C ASP A 151 -10.57 7.14 15.38
N VAL A 152 -9.97 7.64 16.45
CA VAL A 152 -9.92 6.93 17.74
C VAL A 152 -10.93 7.56 18.70
N VAL A 153 -11.81 6.72 19.27
CA VAL A 153 -12.84 7.12 20.23
C VAL A 153 -12.55 6.42 21.54
N ASP A 154 -12.30 7.21 22.59
CA ASP A 154 -12.10 6.70 23.94
C ASP A 154 -12.83 7.58 24.95
N GLY A 155 -13.31 6.96 26.03
CA GLY A 155 -13.91 7.63 27.19
C GLY A 155 -13.03 7.56 28.45
N GLY A 156 -11.90 6.86 28.39
CA GLY A 156 -10.96 6.73 29.52
C GLY A 156 -10.11 7.97 29.78
N VAL A 157 -9.62 8.10 31.02
CA VAL A 157 -8.66 9.14 31.42
C VAL A 157 -7.24 8.54 31.33
N SER A 158 -6.31 9.23 30.66
CA SER A 158 -4.93 8.77 30.56
C SER A 158 -4.21 8.88 31.90
N SER A 159 -3.61 7.80 32.39
CA SER A 159 -2.72 7.84 33.57
C SER A 159 -1.24 7.77 33.18
N PRO A 160 -0.31 8.30 34.01
CA PRO A 160 1.13 8.28 33.73
C PRO A 160 1.71 6.88 33.46
N GLY A 161 1.15 5.84 34.09
CA GLY A 161 1.55 4.44 33.87
C GLY A 161 1.13 3.85 32.52
N MET A 162 0.34 4.57 31.72
CA MET A 162 -0.08 4.16 30.36
C MET A 162 0.83 4.70 29.25
N TRP A 163 1.88 5.44 29.63
CA TRP A 163 2.80 6.05 28.68
C TRP A 163 3.75 4.97 28.13
N LEU A 164 3.55 4.63 26.87
CA LEU A 164 4.45 3.76 26.11
C LEU A 164 5.01 4.55 24.92
N PRO A 165 6.18 4.19 24.38
CA PRO A 165 6.73 4.81 23.16
C PRO A 165 5.80 4.66 21.94
N VAL A 166 4.88 3.70 21.96
CA VAL A 166 3.81 3.48 20.96
C VAL A 166 2.44 4.05 21.40
N GLY A 167 2.36 4.58 22.63
CA GLY A 167 1.14 5.14 23.21
C GLY A 167 0.90 6.57 22.78
N CYS A 168 -0.39 6.96 22.76
CA CYS A 168 -0.79 8.35 22.60
C CYS A 168 -0.27 9.17 23.80
N PRO A 169 0.39 10.33 23.61
CA PRO A 169 0.71 11.22 24.72
C PRO A 169 -0.58 11.71 25.41
N PRO A 170 -0.52 12.10 26.70
CA PRO A 170 -1.71 12.39 27.49
C PRO A 170 -2.56 13.50 26.86
N ILE A 171 -3.87 13.24 26.71
CA ILE A 171 -4.85 14.28 26.46
C ILE A 171 -5.03 15.04 27.77
N ARG A 172 -4.67 16.34 27.77
CA ARG A 172 -5.06 17.24 28.85
C ARG A 172 -6.58 17.46 28.72
N SER A 173 -7.34 16.78 29.57
CA SER A 173 -8.79 16.95 29.68
C SER A 173 -9.07 18.40 30.06
N GLY A 174 -9.55 19.22 29.11
CA GLY A 174 -9.93 20.60 29.39
C GLY A 174 -9.88 21.59 28.23
N SER A 175 -9.41 21.22 27.04
CA SER A 175 -9.41 22.14 25.90
C SER A 175 -9.85 21.46 24.61
N ALA A 176 -10.92 21.97 24.00
CA ALA A 176 -11.16 21.80 22.59
C ALA A 176 -9.96 22.38 21.84
N GLY A 177 -8.99 21.54 21.49
CA GLY A 177 -7.71 22.03 20.99
C GLY A 177 -6.86 20.91 20.41
N MET A 178 -6.60 21.06 19.12
CA MET A 178 -5.55 20.49 18.29
C MET A 178 -4.40 19.75 19.02
N TRP A 179 -4.06 18.59 18.50
CA TRP A 179 -2.97 17.72 18.96
C TRP A 179 -1.62 18.44 18.88
N PRO A 180 -0.72 18.31 19.89
CA PRO A 180 0.63 18.86 19.78
C PRO A 180 1.38 18.19 18.63
N ARG A 181 2.00 19.04 17.81
CA ARG A 181 2.62 18.76 16.51
C ARG A 181 3.93 17.96 16.58
N ALA A 182 4.26 17.38 17.73
CA ALA A 182 5.54 16.72 17.96
C ALA A 182 5.37 15.20 17.96
N ALA A 183 6.16 14.52 17.13
CA ALA A 183 6.31 13.06 17.00
C ALA A 183 5.42 12.28 16.02
N TRP A 184 4.62 12.93 15.18
CA TRP A 184 3.96 12.24 14.04
C TRP A 184 4.45 12.86 12.73
N CYS A 185 5.53 12.31 12.17
CA CYS A 185 6.13 12.75 10.91
C CYS A 185 5.06 12.96 9.82
N ASP A 186 4.97 14.22 9.39
CA ASP A 186 4.37 14.73 8.15
C ASP A 186 3.15 13.96 7.64
N ARG A 187 1.97 14.46 8.01
CA ARG A 187 0.71 14.18 7.31
C ARG A 187 -0.08 15.47 7.05
N PRO A 188 -0.67 15.63 5.85
CA PRO A 188 -1.55 16.76 5.54
C PRO A 188 -3.00 16.61 6.04
N ARG A 189 -3.38 15.56 6.80
CA ARG A 189 -4.73 15.45 7.40
C ARG A 189 -4.72 14.85 8.82
N PRO A 190 -5.33 15.53 9.81
CA PRO A 190 -5.20 15.17 11.22
C PRO A 190 -6.06 13.94 11.61
N VAL A 191 -5.50 13.10 12.48
CA VAL A 191 -6.24 12.14 13.31
C VAL A 191 -7.26 12.94 14.14
N ARG A 192 -8.54 12.63 14.01
CA ARG A 192 -9.60 13.29 14.79
C ARG A 192 -10.01 12.36 15.92
N CYS A 193 -9.60 12.70 17.14
CA CYS A 193 -10.22 12.14 18.33
C CYS A 193 -11.49 12.92 18.66
N ARG A 194 -12.61 12.21 18.68
CA ARG A 194 -13.88 12.74 19.14
C ARG A 194 -14.12 12.17 20.53
N VAL A 195 -13.95 13.02 21.55
CA VAL A 195 -14.35 12.68 22.92
C VAL A 195 -15.88 12.66 22.92
N GLY A 196 -16.48 11.50 23.22
CA GLY A 196 -17.91 11.41 23.47
C GLY A 196 -18.21 12.23 24.72
N ARG A 197 -19.13 13.21 24.62
CA ARG A 197 -19.67 13.87 25.81
C ARG A 197 -20.35 12.80 26.68
N PRO A 198 -20.14 12.78 28.00
CA PRO A 198 -20.94 11.92 28.87
C PRO A 198 -22.41 12.31 28.69
N GLY A 199 -23.22 11.35 28.24
CA GLY A 199 -24.64 11.56 27.98
C GLY A 199 -25.41 11.66 29.30
N SER A 200 -25.90 12.85 29.63
CA SER A 200 -26.98 13.03 30.60
C SER A 200 -28.32 13.08 29.83
N GLY A 201 -29.05 11.96 29.80
CA GLY A 201 -30.41 11.92 29.28
C GLY A 201 -30.94 10.49 29.08
N PRO A 202 -32.18 10.17 29.49
CA PRO A 202 -32.72 8.82 29.46
C PRO A 202 -33.05 8.36 28.02
N PRO A 203 -33.20 7.04 27.78
CA PRO A 203 -33.27 6.50 26.43
C PRO A 203 -34.61 6.81 25.76
N ARG A 204 -34.58 7.38 24.55
CA ARG A 204 -35.74 7.43 23.64
C ARG A 204 -35.67 6.30 22.61
N LYS A 205 -36.84 5.70 22.37
CA LYS A 205 -37.08 4.45 21.63
C LYS A 205 -36.82 4.57 20.11
N SER A 206 -36.15 3.53 19.59
CA SER A 206 -36.14 2.87 18.26
C SER A 206 -36.70 3.54 16.97
N GLY A 207 -35.89 3.50 15.90
CA GLY A 207 -36.29 3.40 14.48
C GLY A 207 -35.18 3.76 13.47
N PRO A 208 -35.19 3.25 12.23
CA PRO A 208 -34.78 1.91 11.79
C PRO A 208 -33.29 1.80 11.41
N ARG A 209 -32.79 0.56 11.39
CA ARG A 209 -31.42 0.16 11.08
C ARG A 209 -31.02 0.52 9.65
N ARG A 210 -29.87 1.17 9.47
CA ARG A 210 -29.06 1.06 8.25
C ARG A 210 -28.00 -0.01 8.50
N GLU A 211 -28.00 -1.02 7.64
CA GLU A 211 -27.08 -2.15 7.66
C GLU A 211 -25.64 -1.66 7.52
N SER A 212 -24.91 -1.69 8.63
CA SER A 212 -23.45 -1.69 8.62
C SER A 212 -22.98 -3.14 8.45
N THR A 213 -22.37 -3.45 7.32
CA THR A 213 -21.68 -4.73 7.09
C THR A 213 -20.53 -4.84 8.10
N VAL A 214 -20.79 -5.56 9.17
CA VAL A 214 -19.79 -5.92 10.18
C VAL A 214 -19.02 -7.11 9.65
N TRP A 215 -17.76 -6.90 9.29
CA TRP A 215 -16.83 -8.00 9.12
C TRP A 215 -16.38 -8.47 10.51
N ARG A 216 -16.92 -9.59 10.97
CA ARG A 216 -16.36 -10.37 12.07
C ARG A 216 -15.23 -11.22 11.51
N LEU A 217 -13.99 -10.87 11.85
CA LEU A 217 -12.91 -11.85 11.86
C LEU A 217 -13.05 -12.65 13.16
N TRP A 218 -12.85 -13.96 13.03
CA TRP A 218 -13.05 -14.99 14.04
C TRP A 218 -12.41 -14.67 15.39
#